data_AF-A0A355U0F5-F1
#
_entry.id   AF-A0A355U0F5-F1
#
_cell.length_a   1.000
_cell.length_b   1.000
_cell.length_c   1.000
_cell.angle_alpha   90.00
_cell.angle_beta   90.00
_cell.angle_gamma   90.00
#
_symmetry.space_group_name_H-M   'P 1'
#
loop_
_entity.id
_entity.type
_entity.pdbx_description
1 polymer ?
#
loop_
_entity_poly.entity_id
_entity_poly.type
_entity_poly.pdbx_seq_one_letter_code
_entity_poly.pdbx_strand_id
1 'polypeptide(L)'
;LMFMYDKLFGEYNHSVAQILLTRYAVETIQKRQNVINTIEELLNMNIIPVINENDTVAIDELEGNNFGDNDMLSAIVSRLVRADRLIILTDIDGLYDSNPKTNPDARKIDTVTEITPEILSMAAGTGSNRGTGGMITKLQAADYATQKGTEVYVINGSNPEDLYEIFDGNNIGTVFCAK
;
A
#
# COMPACT_ATOMS: atom_id res chain seq x y z
N LEU A 1 -16.93 -1.16 9.30
CA LEU A 1 -15.48 -1.41 9.19
C LEU A 1 -14.79 -1.28 10.55
N MET A 2 -14.71 -0.09 11.14
CA MET A 2 -13.96 0.13 12.39
C MET A 2 -14.35 -0.78 13.56
N PHE A 3 -15.63 -1.08 13.74
CA PHE A 3 -16.07 -2.03 14.77
C PHE A 3 -15.39 -3.41 14.65
N MET A 4 -15.15 -3.89 13.44
CA MET A 4 -14.46 -5.17 13.23
C MET A 4 -13.00 -5.09 13.63
N TYR A 5 -12.30 -4.01 13.25
CA TYR A 5 -10.91 -3.79 13.66
C TYR A 5 -10.79 -3.66 15.18
N ASP A 6 -11.63 -2.85 15.81
CA ASP A 6 -11.65 -2.66 17.26
C ASP A 6 -11.89 -3.98 18.01
N LYS A 7 -12.88 -4.77 17.56
CA LYS A 7 -13.15 -6.08 18.14
C LYS A 7 -11.96 -7.04 17.98
N LEU A 8 -11.45 -7.21 16.76
CA LEU A 8 -10.42 -8.20 16.46
C LEU A 8 -9.08 -7.84 17.13
N PHE A 9 -8.66 -6.57 17.11
CA PHE A 9 -7.46 -6.13 17.82
C PHE A 9 -7.64 -6.15 19.34
N GLY A 10 -8.85 -5.88 19.83
CA GLY A 10 -9.18 -5.97 21.25
C GLY A 10 -9.01 -7.38 21.83
N GLU A 11 -9.24 -8.44 21.03
CA GLU A 11 -8.96 -9.83 21.43
C GLU A 11 -7.47 -10.08 21.72
N TYR A 12 -6.57 -9.27 21.13
CA TYR A 12 -5.12 -9.29 21.37
C TYR A 12 -4.64 -8.14 22.26
N ASN A 13 -5.55 -7.46 22.98
CA ASN A 13 -5.25 -6.36 23.89
C ASN A 13 -4.58 -5.15 23.21
N HIS A 14 -4.91 -4.91 21.93
CA HIS A 14 -4.51 -3.72 21.18
C HIS A 14 -5.69 -2.78 20.99
N SER A 15 -5.43 -1.48 21.14
CA SER A 15 -6.38 -0.42 20.78
C SER A 15 -6.14 0.06 19.36
N VAL A 16 -7.21 0.46 18.67
CA VAL A 16 -7.13 1.05 17.32
C VAL A 16 -7.67 2.47 17.32
N ALA A 17 -7.17 3.31 16.41
CA ALA A 17 -7.71 4.64 16.17
C ALA A 17 -7.94 4.88 14.68
N GLN A 18 -9.13 5.33 14.32
CA GLN A 18 -9.45 5.64 12.93
C GLN A 18 -8.86 6.99 12.53
N ILE A 19 -8.21 7.02 11.36
CA ILE A 19 -7.81 8.25 10.69
C ILE A 19 -8.39 8.25 9.28
N LEU A 20 -9.11 9.31 8.93
CA LEU A 20 -9.65 9.51 7.59
C LEU A 20 -8.88 10.65 6.92
N LEU A 21 -8.22 10.35 5.81
CA LEU A 21 -7.41 11.31 5.07
C LEU A 21 -8.04 11.63 3.71
N THR A 22 -7.87 12.87 3.27
CA THR A 22 -8.12 13.26 1.87
C THR A 22 -6.79 13.56 1.19
N ARG A 23 -6.77 13.64 -0.13
CA ARG A 23 -5.60 14.14 -0.88
C ARG A 23 -5.07 15.48 -0.34
N TYR A 24 -5.98 16.36 0.06
CA TYR A 24 -5.69 17.68 0.63
C TYR A 24 -5.01 17.62 2.01
N ALA A 25 -4.98 16.47 2.68
CA ALA A 25 -4.41 16.31 4.02
C ALA A 25 -2.88 16.43 4.03
N VAL A 26 -2.21 16.32 2.88
CA VAL A 26 -0.73 16.37 2.78
C VAL A 26 -0.19 17.47 1.86
N GLU A 27 -1.07 18.33 1.34
CA GLU A 27 -0.71 19.39 0.40
C GLU A 27 0.12 20.50 1.02
N THR A 28 -0.24 20.92 2.23
CA THR A 28 0.50 21.97 2.93
C THR A 28 1.41 21.37 3.98
N ILE A 29 2.53 22.05 4.24
CA ILE A 29 3.51 21.64 5.28
C ILE A 29 2.81 21.48 6.63
N GLN A 30 1.91 22.42 6.97
CA GLN A 30 1.18 22.37 8.24
C GLN A 30 0.26 21.15 8.35
N LYS A 31 -0.56 20.88 7.32
CA LYS A 31 -1.47 19.73 7.34
C LYS A 31 -0.70 18.42 7.40
N ARG A 32 0.40 18.33 6.65
CA ARG A 32 1.32 17.18 6.69
C ARG A 32 1.88 16.95 8.09
N GLN A 33 2.36 18.00 8.76
CA GLN A 33 2.90 17.89 10.11
C GLN A 33 1.81 17.44 11.11
N ASN A 34 0.58 17.91 10.96
CA ASN A 34 -0.52 17.47 11.81
C ASN A 34 -0.80 15.96 11.66
N VAL A 35 -0.76 15.44 10.42
CA VAL A 35 -0.93 14.00 10.16
C VAL A 35 0.21 13.20 10.79
N ILE A 36 1.46 13.64 10.59
CA ILE A 36 2.66 13.00 11.18
C ILE A 36 2.52 12.95 12.71
N ASN A 37 2.30 14.10 13.35
CA ASN A 37 2.17 14.19 14.81
C ASN A 37 1.07 13.28 15.34
N THR A 38 -0.07 13.20 14.64
CA THR A 38 -1.19 12.36 15.07
C THR A 38 -0.82 10.88 15.01
N ILE A 39 -0.21 10.43 13.91
CA ILE A 39 0.19 9.03 13.75
C ILE A 39 1.28 8.66 14.76
N GLU A 40 2.32 9.49 14.89
CA GLU A 40 3.41 9.26 15.85
C GLU A 40 2.91 9.18 17.28
N GLU A 41 2.00 10.08 17.70
CA GLU A 41 1.46 10.06 19.06
C GLU A 41 0.62 8.82 19.33
N LEU A 42 -0.22 8.39 18.37
CA LEU A 42 -0.97 7.14 18.49
C LEU A 42 -0.04 5.93 18.66
N LEU A 43 1.03 5.85 17.86
CA LEU A 43 2.02 4.79 17.97
C LEU A 43 2.77 4.84 19.31
N ASN A 44 3.12 6.04 19.81
CA ASN A 44 3.73 6.21 21.15
C ASN A 44 2.82 5.72 22.28
N MET A 45 1.51 5.79 22.10
CA MET A 45 0.50 5.26 23.02
C MET A 45 0.23 3.76 22.84
N ASN A 46 0.97 3.06 21.97
CA ASN A 46 0.71 1.68 21.54
C ASN A 46 -0.69 1.47 20.93
N ILE A 47 -1.22 2.50 20.26
CA ILE A 47 -2.50 2.46 19.54
C ILE A 47 -2.20 2.27 18.05
N ILE A 48 -2.87 1.30 17.42
CA ILE A 48 -2.70 0.97 16.01
C ILE A 48 -3.57 1.91 15.16
N PRO A 49 -2.98 2.76 14.30
CA PRO A 49 -3.75 3.63 13.41
C PRO A 49 -4.37 2.81 12.27
N VAL A 50 -5.68 2.94 12.08
CA VAL A 50 -6.41 2.37 10.94
C VAL A 50 -6.79 3.52 10.02
N ILE A 51 -6.06 3.63 8.91
CA ILE A 51 -6.14 4.75 7.98
C ILE A 51 -6.98 4.35 6.76
N ASN A 52 -7.90 5.22 6.34
CA ASN A 52 -8.63 5.07 5.08
C ASN A 52 -8.82 6.42 4.41
N GLU A 53 -9.17 6.42 3.12
CA GLU A 53 -9.64 7.63 2.45
C GLU A 53 -10.97 8.11 3.03
N ASN A 54 -11.15 9.43 3.01
CA ASN A 54 -12.41 10.08 3.38
C ASN A 54 -13.28 10.31 2.14
N ASP A 55 -13.96 9.24 1.70
CA ASP A 55 -14.80 9.20 0.49
C ASP A 55 -15.95 10.22 0.49
N THR A 56 -16.36 10.71 1.66
CA THR A 56 -17.46 11.70 1.76
C THR A 56 -17.02 13.10 1.33
N VAL A 57 -15.72 13.38 1.39
CA VAL A 57 -15.13 14.70 1.10
C VAL A 57 -14.22 14.64 -0.14
N ALA A 58 -13.81 13.45 -0.56
CA ALA A 58 -13.08 13.23 -1.80
C ALA A 58 -14.03 13.42 -3.00
N ILE A 59 -13.90 14.54 -3.69
CA ILE A 59 -14.70 14.90 -4.89
C ILE A 59 -14.08 14.32 -6.17
N ASP A 60 -12.89 13.74 -6.06
CA ASP A 60 -11.96 13.52 -7.16
C ASP A 60 -12.22 12.23 -7.97
N GLU A 61 -13.04 11.29 -7.46
CA GLU A 61 -13.50 10.13 -8.26
C GLU A 61 -14.25 10.57 -9.53
N LEU A 62 -14.86 11.76 -9.52
CA LEU A 62 -15.60 12.33 -10.64
C LEU A 62 -14.71 13.07 -11.66
N GLU A 63 -13.48 13.45 -11.31
CA GLU A 63 -12.59 14.27 -12.16
C GLU A 63 -11.48 13.48 -12.86
N GLY A 64 -11.51 12.14 -12.82
CA GLY A 64 -10.56 11.27 -13.54
C GLY A 64 -9.14 11.26 -12.97
N ASN A 65 -8.94 11.88 -11.80
CA ASN A 65 -7.71 11.80 -11.04
C ASN A 65 -7.87 10.65 -10.03
N ASN A 66 -7.39 9.45 -10.38
CA ASN A 66 -7.48 8.25 -9.54
C ASN A 66 -6.58 8.35 -8.29
N PHE A 67 -6.93 9.24 -7.36
CA PHE A 67 -6.44 9.19 -5.98
C PHE A 67 -7.27 8.22 -5.12
N GLY A 68 -8.39 7.72 -5.63
CA GLY A 68 -9.28 6.71 -5.03
C GLY A 68 -8.67 5.30 -4.87
N ASP A 69 -7.35 5.18 -4.86
CA ASP A 69 -6.67 3.91 -4.59
C ASP A 69 -5.84 4.01 -3.31
N ASN A 70 -6.21 3.20 -2.32
CA ASN A 70 -5.50 3.06 -1.06
C ASN A 70 -4.03 2.63 -1.25
N ASP A 71 -3.65 2.10 -2.42
CA ASP A 71 -2.26 1.87 -2.78
C ASP A 71 -1.43 3.16 -2.68
N MET A 72 -1.86 4.25 -3.33
CA MET A 72 -1.14 5.53 -3.28
C MET A 72 -1.25 6.19 -1.91
N LEU A 73 -2.41 6.10 -1.24
CA LEU A 73 -2.57 6.61 0.12
C LEU A 73 -1.58 5.93 1.08
N SER A 74 -1.44 4.60 0.99
CA SER A 74 -0.50 3.84 1.82
C SER A 74 0.96 4.24 1.54
N ALA A 75 1.33 4.47 0.28
CA ALA A 75 2.66 4.96 -0.10
C ALA A 75 2.94 6.36 0.47
N ILE A 76 1.95 7.26 0.43
CA ILE A 76 2.08 8.58 1.05
C ILE A 76 2.28 8.46 2.56
N VAL A 77 1.41 7.71 3.24
CA VAL A 77 1.52 7.49 4.69
C VAL A 77 2.89 6.91 5.06
N SER A 78 3.34 5.88 4.34
CA SER A 78 4.65 5.24 4.59
C SER A 78 5.79 6.27 4.57
N ARG A 79 5.75 7.23 3.64
CA ARG A 79 6.74 8.30 3.55
C ARG A 79 6.59 9.36 4.63
N LEU A 80 5.38 9.64 5.09
CA LEU A 80 5.15 10.59 6.18
C LEU A 80 5.75 10.08 7.49
N VAL A 81 5.53 8.80 7.79
CA VAL A 81 6.01 8.16 9.03
C VAL A 81 7.42 7.59 8.91
N ARG A 82 8.06 7.73 7.74
CA ARG A 82 9.39 7.16 7.43
C ARG A 82 9.45 5.66 7.71
N ALA A 83 8.42 4.94 7.25
CA ALA A 83 8.36 3.50 7.41
C ALA A 83 9.52 2.82 6.65
N ASP A 84 10.11 1.81 7.27
CA ASP A 84 11.12 0.96 6.63
C ASP A 84 10.50 0.14 5.50
N ARG A 85 9.25 -0.31 5.69
CA ARG A 85 8.55 -1.20 4.76
C ARG A 85 7.08 -0.80 4.57
N LEU A 86 6.61 -0.93 3.34
CA LEU A 86 5.19 -0.91 2.97
C LEU A 86 4.81 -2.29 2.43
N ILE A 87 3.80 -2.92 3.01
CA ILE A 87 3.31 -4.23 2.57
C ILE A 87 1.91 -4.08 1.98
N ILE A 88 1.78 -4.37 0.69
CA ILE A 88 0.51 -4.35 -0.05
C ILE A 88 0.00 -5.78 -0.17
N LEU A 89 -1.10 -6.07 0.52
CA LEU A 89 -1.81 -7.34 0.44
C LEU A 89 -2.81 -7.30 -0.71
N THR A 90 -2.69 -8.23 -1.68
CA THR A 90 -3.54 -8.26 -2.87
C THR A 90 -3.99 -9.69 -3.22
N ASP A 91 -4.83 -9.86 -4.24
CA ASP A 91 -5.35 -11.16 -4.67
C ASP A 91 -4.38 -11.92 -5.61
N ILE A 92 -3.34 -11.24 -6.09
CA ILE A 92 -2.20 -11.81 -6.82
C ILE A 92 -0.99 -11.95 -5.89
N ASP A 93 -0.14 -12.94 -6.13
CA ASP A 93 1.04 -13.22 -5.30
C ASP A 93 2.29 -12.46 -5.74
N GLY A 94 2.18 -11.45 -6.61
CA GLY A 94 3.29 -10.61 -7.04
C GLY A 94 3.12 -9.99 -8.43
N LEU A 95 4.18 -9.36 -8.91
CA LEU A 95 4.33 -8.88 -10.28
C LEU A 95 4.80 -10.03 -11.17
N TYR A 96 4.24 -10.11 -12.38
CA TYR A 96 4.63 -11.08 -13.40
C TYR A 96 5.11 -10.38 -14.67
N ASP A 97 5.97 -11.05 -15.43
CA ASP A 97 6.45 -10.57 -16.74
C ASP A 97 5.33 -10.47 -17.80
N SER A 98 4.22 -11.17 -17.57
CA SER A 98 3.04 -11.24 -18.42
C SER A 98 1.83 -11.69 -17.58
N ASN A 99 0.61 -11.55 -18.10
CA ASN A 99 -0.59 -11.86 -17.33
C ASN A 99 -0.71 -13.38 -17.07
N PRO A 100 -0.59 -13.87 -15.81
CA PRO A 100 -0.59 -15.30 -15.50
C PRO A 100 -1.95 -15.96 -15.71
N LYS A 101 -3.03 -15.18 -15.84
CA LYS A 101 -4.38 -15.71 -16.14
C LYS A 101 -4.54 -16.11 -17.61
N THR A 102 -3.73 -15.54 -18.50
CA THR A 102 -3.81 -15.77 -19.95
C THR A 102 -2.55 -16.42 -20.53
N ASN A 103 -1.42 -16.27 -19.86
CA ASN A 103 -0.16 -16.88 -20.25
C ASN A 103 0.30 -17.88 -19.18
N PRO A 104 0.25 -19.20 -19.45
CA PRO A 104 0.73 -20.21 -18.50
C PRO A 104 2.25 -20.17 -18.29
N ASP A 105 2.99 -19.55 -19.22
CA ASP A 105 4.45 -19.39 -19.11
C ASP A 105 4.85 -18.11 -18.36
N ALA A 106 3.89 -17.37 -17.79
CA ALA A 106 4.16 -16.15 -17.04
C ALA A 106 5.05 -16.43 -15.83
N ARG A 107 6.09 -15.62 -15.66
CA ARG A 107 7.05 -15.78 -14.56
C ARG A 107 6.90 -14.64 -13.57
N LYS A 108 6.83 -15.00 -12.29
CA LYS A 108 6.84 -14.03 -11.20
C LYS A 108 8.21 -13.36 -11.12
N ILE A 109 8.20 -12.06 -10.84
CA ILE A 109 9.38 -11.25 -10.61
C ILE A 109 9.53 -11.10 -9.09
N ASP A 110 10.52 -11.76 -8.51
CA ASP A 110 10.69 -11.76 -7.04
C ASP A 110 11.27 -10.44 -6.52
N THR A 111 12.07 -9.75 -7.33
CA THR A 111 12.75 -8.51 -6.91
C THR A 111 12.84 -7.50 -8.06
N VAL A 112 12.52 -6.25 -7.76
CA VAL A 112 12.57 -5.10 -8.65
C VAL A 112 13.44 -4.02 -8.00
N THR A 113 14.64 -3.81 -8.53
CA THR A 113 15.56 -2.79 -8.02
C THR A 113 15.22 -1.39 -8.54
N GLU A 114 14.59 -1.30 -9.71
CA GLU A 114 14.19 -0.05 -10.32
C GLU A 114 12.91 -0.26 -11.13
N ILE A 115 11.92 0.60 -10.92
CA ILE A 115 10.67 0.59 -11.68
C ILE A 115 10.87 1.39 -12.97
N THR A 116 11.16 0.68 -14.05
CA THR A 116 11.37 1.26 -15.37
C THR A 116 10.05 1.40 -16.16
N PRO A 117 10.02 2.18 -17.26
CA PRO A 117 8.86 2.22 -18.16
C PRO A 117 8.44 0.84 -18.67
N GLU A 118 9.39 -0.08 -18.88
CA GLU A 118 9.12 -1.46 -19.27
C GLU A 118 8.34 -2.20 -18.17
N ILE A 119 8.75 -2.08 -16.90
CA ILE A 119 8.03 -2.68 -15.77
C ILE A 119 6.61 -2.12 -15.64
N LEU A 120 6.46 -0.80 -15.80
CA LEU A 120 5.13 -0.17 -15.81
C LEU A 120 4.26 -0.70 -16.97
N SER A 121 4.85 -0.92 -18.14
CA SER A 121 4.14 -1.48 -19.30
C SER A 121 3.68 -2.92 -19.09
N MET A 122 4.43 -3.73 -18.34
CA MET A 122 4.05 -5.12 -18.00
C MET A 122 2.74 -5.16 -17.20
N ALA A 123 2.53 -4.18 -16.33
CA ALA A 123 1.31 -4.05 -15.52
C ALA A 123 0.11 -3.44 -16.27
N ALA A 124 0.32 -2.79 -17.41
CA ALA A 124 -0.76 -2.15 -18.16
C ALA A 124 -1.76 -3.16 -18.77
N GLY A 125 -1.34 -4.42 -18.97
CA GLY A 125 -2.17 -5.49 -19.55
C GLY A 125 -2.87 -6.41 -18.54
N THR A 126 -2.65 -6.23 -17.24
CA THR A 126 -3.14 -7.15 -16.19
C THR A 126 -4.44 -6.69 -15.51
N GLY A 127 -5.13 -5.68 -16.06
CA GLY A 127 -6.33 -5.11 -15.48
C GLY A 127 -7.46 -6.13 -15.31
N SER A 128 -8.03 -6.21 -14.10
CA SER A 128 -9.29 -6.90 -13.85
C SER A 128 -10.46 -5.94 -14.09
N ASN A 129 -11.61 -6.46 -14.54
CA ASN A 129 -12.84 -5.69 -14.79
C ASN A 129 -13.47 -5.01 -13.54
N ARG A 130 -12.83 -5.11 -12.37
CA ARG A 130 -13.25 -4.42 -11.14
C ARG A 130 -12.33 -3.22 -10.94
N GLY A 131 -12.89 -2.01 -10.97
CA GLY A 131 -12.18 -0.73 -10.94
C GLY A 131 -11.46 -0.40 -9.63
N THR A 132 -10.50 -1.22 -9.21
CA THR A 132 -9.70 -1.07 -7.97
C THR A 132 -8.20 -0.91 -8.27
N GLY A 133 -7.84 -0.13 -9.29
CA GLY A 133 -6.44 0.26 -9.53
C GLY A 133 -5.47 -0.79 -10.10
N GLY A 134 -5.73 -2.08 -9.98
CA GLY A 134 -4.94 -3.14 -10.62
C GLY A 134 -3.47 -3.20 -10.16
N MET A 135 -2.59 -3.77 -11.00
CA MET A 135 -1.14 -3.83 -10.72
C MET A 135 -0.45 -2.49 -10.98
N ILE A 136 -1.00 -1.67 -11.88
CA ILE A 136 -0.36 -0.41 -12.28
C ILE A 136 -0.31 0.60 -11.12
N THR A 137 -1.36 0.67 -10.29
CA THR A 137 -1.37 1.56 -9.13
C THR A 137 -0.43 1.09 -8.02
N LYS A 138 -0.25 -0.23 -7.85
CA LYS A 138 0.75 -0.81 -6.94
C LYS A 138 2.17 -0.44 -7.36
N LEU A 139 2.45 -0.48 -8.67
CA LEU A 139 3.73 -0.02 -9.19
C LEU A 139 3.94 1.48 -8.98
N GLN A 140 2.90 2.30 -9.17
CA GLN A 140 2.97 3.74 -8.90
C GLN A 140 3.20 4.04 -7.41
N ALA A 141 2.52 3.31 -6.53
CA ALA A 141 2.71 3.38 -5.08
C ALA A 141 4.13 2.95 -4.67
N ALA A 142 4.62 1.84 -5.25
CA ALA A 142 5.96 1.33 -5.02
C ALA A 142 7.03 2.33 -5.50
N ASP A 143 6.88 2.92 -6.69
CA ASP A 143 7.81 3.96 -7.18
C ASP A 143 7.80 5.18 -6.26
N TYR A 144 6.61 5.62 -5.83
CA TYR A 144 6.50 6.75 -4.93
C TYR A 144 7.17 6.49 -3.57
N ALA A 145 6.97 5.31 -2.97
CA ALA A 145 7.51 4.96 -1.65
C ALA A 145 9.02 4.69 -1.68
N THR A 146 9.51 3.90 -2.64
CA THR A 146 10.94 3.51 -2.76
C THR A 146 11.88 4.70 -2.93
N GLN A 147 11.43 5.78 -3.57
CA GLN A 147 12.19 7.03 -3.70
C GLN A 147 12.54 7.72 -2.36
N LYS A 148 11.97 7.28 -1.24
CA LYS A 148 12.25 7.82 0.11
C LYS A 148 12.71 6.76 1.10
N GLY A 149 13.33 5.69 0.62
CA GLY A 149 13.95 4.69 1.48
C GLY A 149 13.00 3.60 1.99
N THR A 150 11.74 3.60 1.58
CA THR A 150 10.76 2.57 2.00
C THR A 150 10.79 1.40 1.02
N GLU A 151 11.11 0.20 1.50
CA GLU A 151 10.97 -1.03 0.71
C GLU A 151 9.49 -1.37 0.55
N VAL A 152 9.07 -1.86 -0.63
CA VAL A 152 7.67 -2.23 -0.86
C VAL A 152 7.54 -3.71 -1.18
N TYR A 153 6.61 -4.39 -0.54
CA TYR A 153 6.29 -5.79 -0.75
C TYR A 153 4.88 -5.90 -1.33
N VAL A 154 4.72 -6.64 -2.42
CA VAL A 154 3.40 -7.00 -2.96
C VAL A 154 3.23 -8.52 -2.79
N ILE A 155 2.30 -8.93 -1.94
CA ILE A 155 2.07 -10.34 -1.57
C ILE A 155 0.59 -10.69 -1.61
N ASN A 156 0.29 -12.00 -1.59
CA ASN A 156 -1.09 -12.48 -1.56
C ASN A 156 -1.69 -12.29 -0.15
N GLY A 157 -2.80 -11.59 -0.05
CA GLY A 157 -3.51 -11.35 1.22
C GLY A 157 -4.27 -12.56 1.77
N SER A 158 -4.39 -13.64 1.00
CA SER A 158 -5.11 -14.86 1.43
C SER A 158 -4.31 -15.73 2.38
N ASN A 159 -2.99 -15.54 2.46
CA ASN A 159 -2.12 -16.24 3.39
C ASN A 159 -1.43 -15.25 4.36
N PRO A 160 -2.07 -14.85 5.48
CA PRO A 160 -1.50 -13.85 6.39
C PRO A 160 -0.19 -14.28 7.06
N GLU A 161 0.12 -15.58 7.13
CA GLU A 161 1.38 -16.10 7.70
C GLU A 161 2.61 -15.63 6.91
N ASP A 162 2.44 -15.29 5.64
CA ASP A 162 3.45 -14.69 4.77
C ASP A 162 4.05 -13.40 5.40
N LEU A 163 3.30 -12.67 6.22
CA LEU A 163 3.84 -11.50 6.92
C LEU A 163 5.04 -11.85 7.80
N TYR A 164 5.05 -13.01 8.45
CA TYR A 164 6.17 -13.43 9.30
C TYR A 164 7.44 -13.65 8.49
N GLU A 165 7.32 -14.24 7.29
CA GLU A 165 8.45 -14.45 6.38
C GLU A 165 9.12 -13.12 5.99
N ILE A 166 8.32 -12.07 5.73
CA ILE A 166 8.87 -10.72 5.47
C ILE A 166 9.64 -10.22 6.69
N PHE A 167 9.08 -10.34 7.89
CA PHE A 167 9.74 -9.87 9.11
C PHE A 167 11.00 -10.66 9.45
N ASP A 168 11.07 -11.94 9.08
CA ASP A 168 12.26 -12.79 9.19
C ASP A 168 13.32 -12.50 8.11
N GLY A 169 12.99 -11.66 7.13
CA GLY A 169 13.91 -11.21 6.07
C GLY A 169 13.89 -12.08 4.82
N ASN A 170 12.89 -12.96 4.67
CA ASN A 170 12.70 -13.76 3.47
C ASN A 170 11.97 -12.96 2.39
N ASN A 171 12.35 -13.17 1.14
CA ASN A 171 11.69 -12.56 -0.01
C ASN A 171 10.50 -13.40 -0.43
N ILE A 172 9.30 -12.90 -0.16
CA ILE A 172 8.05 -13.47 -0.62
C ILE A 172 7.25 -12.45 -1.45
N GLY A 173 6.49 -12.97 -2.41
CA GLY A 173 5.83 -12.18 -3.44
C GLY A 173 6.82 -11.42 -4.33
N THR A 174 6.62 -10.11 -4.49
CA THR A 174 7.55 -9.21 -5.19
C THR A 174 8.03 -8.11 -4.28
N VAL A 175 9.35 -7.94 -4.18
CA VAL A 175 10.00 -6.85 -3.44
C VAL A 175 10.46 -5.74 -4.37
N PHE A 176 10.12 -4.50 -4.05
CA PHE A 176 10.64 -3.29 -4.68
C PHE A 176 11.66 -2.64 -3.75
N CYS A 177 12.91 -2.60 -4.18
CA CYS A 177 14.00 -2.12 -3.35
C CYS A 177 13.94 -0.60 -3.15
N ALA A 178 14.21 -0.16 -1.92
CA ALA A 178 14.39 1.24 -1.58
C ALA A 178 15.61 1.86 -2.29
N LYS A 179 15.52 3.17 -2.60
CA LYS A 179 16.59 3.98 -3.21
C LYS A 179 17.26 4.92 -2.21
#